data_AF-A0A9J8CNI3-F1
#
_entry.id   AF-A0A9J8CNI3-F1
#
_cell.length_a   1.000
_cell.length_b   1.000
_cell.length_c   1.000
_cell.angle_alpha   90.00
_cell.angle_beta   90.00
_cell.angle_gamma   90.00
#
_symmetry.space_group_name_H-M   'P 1'
#
loop_
_entity.id
_entity.type
_entity.pdbx_description
1 polymer ?
#
loop_
_entity_poly.entity_id
_entity_poly.type
_entity_poly.pdbx_seq_one_letter_code
_entity_poly.pdbx_strand_id
1 'polypeptide(L)'
;MAAQEPSPPPSSLEGNKPGFPKKILANKLQDKHLCNICLKILRRPFQAQCGHRFCSYCFNKAVSSGPQKCSACIKEDIFEEPTSILKKGCAFPDNAAKREVEALEAVCINEECSWTGTIKEYEANHEGRCDFRILPCRSCKELLRANELERHNERECPERTLNCKYCKEPFHFKNIKAHDEICPKYPMICEGCAKKKIPREKYVDHIKLCTKFRTPCRFHVVGCDMTVGNLTFSPSIRLHINFGSTNVFLVNLESLQPQSLELAGHKIHELHQSLRELEVKMGQLSGAGAPVQGACLSRHCQELELKVSTFENIVCVLNREMERSATTMEAYNRQHRLDQDKIEILNNKVRQLERTVGLRDLSIVEMEAKMRDMSAATYDGVFVWKISDFSKKRQDAVAGRAPAMFSPAFYTNKYGYKMCLRIYLNGDGTGRGTHLSLFFVVMRGHSDALLKWPFNQKVTLMLLDQNNREHIIDAFRPDISSSSFQRPVSDMNIASGCPLFCPLSKLDTKNSYIRDDTIFIKAIVDLTGL
;
A
#
# COMPACT_ATOMS: atom_id res chain seq x y z
N MET A 1 8.28 -6.32 -55.06
CA MET A 1 7.40 -5.17 -54.79
C MET A 1 6.85 -5.34 -53.37
N ALA A 2 7.63 -4.97 -52.35
CA ALA A 2 7.25 -5.09 -50.94
C ALA A 2 6.52 -3.81 -50.51
N ALA A 3 5.32 -3.97 -49.95
CA ALA A 3 4.45 -2.88 -49.52
C ALA A 3 5.03 -2.19 -48.28
N GLN A 4 5.07 -0.85 -48.30
CA GLN A 4 5.39 -0.01 -47.15
C GLN A 4 4.22 -0.03 -46.16
N GLU A 5 4.51 -0.37 -44.90
CA GLU A 5 3.57 -0.19 -43.80
C GLU A 5 3.35 1.31 -43.51
N PRO A 6 2.12 1.74 -43.18
CA PRO A 6 1.85 3.13 -42.81
C PRO A 6 2.38 3.42 -41.40
N SER A 7 3.27 4.42 -41.32
CA SER A 7 3.78 4.97 -40.06
C SER A 7 2.65 5.52 -39.16
N PRO A 8 2.71 5.31 -37.84
CA PRO A 8 1.70 5.78 -36.90
C PRO A 8 1.70 7.33 -36.78
N PRO A 9 0.57 7.95 -36.43
CA PRO A 9 0.48 9.41 -36.30
C PRO A 9 1.34 9.89 -35.13
N PRO A 10 1.97 11.08 -35.22
CA PRO A 10 2.82 11.60 -34.16
C PRO A 10 2.00 11.85 -32.90
N SER A 11 2.29 11.07 -31.86
CA SER A 11 1.63 11.19 -30.56
C SER A 11 1.89 12.58 -29.97
N SER A 12 0.83 13.20 -29.44
CA SER A 12 0.79 14.54 -28.84
C SER A 12 1.70 14.74 -27.59
N LEU A 13 2.64 13.83 -27.32
CA LEU A 13 3.59 13.88 -26.20
C LEU A 13 5.03 14.26 -26.64
N GLU A 14 5.33 14.29 -27.93
CA GLU A 14 6.68 14.62 -28.43
C GLU A 14 6.97 16.14 -28.51
N GLY A 15 5.96 17.00 -28.26
CA GLY A 15 6.05 18.46 -28.42
C GLY A 15 6.49 19.27 -27.19
N ASN A 16 6.79 18.64 -26.05
CA ASN A 16 6.80 19.35 -24.75
C ASN A 16 8.19 19.62 -24.14
N LYS A 17 9.25 19.72 -24.95
CA LYS A 17 10.62 19.98 -24.48
C LYS A 17 11.13 21.37 -24.87
N PRO A 18 11.89 22.06 -23.99
CA PRO A 18 12.61 23.29 -24.35
C PRO A 18 13.78 23.01 -25.32
N GLY A 19 14.50 24.05 -25.71
CA GLY A 19 15.65 23.95 -26.61
C GLY A 19 16.75 23.00 -26.13
N PHE A 20 17.56 22.50 -27.06
CA PHE A 20 18.65 21.58 -26.76
C PHE A 20 19.79 22.29 -25.99
N PRO A 21 20.42 21.64 -24.99
CA PRO A 21 21.52 22.24 -24.25
C PRO A 21 22.68 22.64 -25.17
N LYS A 22 23.25 23.85 -25.00
CA LYS A 22 24.39 24.31 -25.83
C LYS A 22 25.59 23.36 -25.82
N LYS A 23 25.80 22.66 -24.69
CA LYS A 23 26.88 21.70 -24.48
C LYS A 23 26.88 20.52 -25.46
N ILE A 24 25.77 20.26 -26.14
CA ILE A 24 25.72 19.18 -27.12
C ILE A 24 26.33 19.59 -28.46
N LEU A 25 26.65 20.86 -28.73
CA LEU A 25 27.20 21.23 -30.04
C LEU A 25 28.71 20.93 -30.11
N ALA A 26 29.12 20.21 -31.16
CA ALA A 26 30.53 19.94 -31.44
C ALA A 26 31.27 21.20 -31.92
N ASN A 27 30.57 22.05 -32.68
CA ASN A 27 31.15 23.21 -33.38
C ASN A 27 30.74 24.55 -32.75
N LYS A 28 31.42 25.63 -33.18
CA LYS A 28 31.12 27.01 -32.76
C LYS A 28 29.66 27.36 -33.03
N LEU A 29 28.98 27.74 -31.96
CA LEU A 29 27.56 28.06 -31.94
C LEU A 29 27.32 29.41 -32.63
N GLN A 30 26.42 29.44 -33.63
CA GLN A 30 25.95 30.70 -34.20
C GLN A 30 24.71 31.17 -33.44
N ASP A 31 24.67 32.44 -33.04
CA ASP A 31 23.57 33.01 -32.24
C ASP A 31 22.20 32.87 -32.93
N LYS A 32 22.18 32.79 -34.27
CA LYS A 32 20.98 32.59 -35.08
C LYS A 32 20.23 31.27 -34.80
N HIS A 33 20.90 30.28 -34.21
CA HIS A 33 20.34 28.97 -33.87
C HIS A 33 19.80 28.89 -32.43
N LEU A 34 19.82 30.01 -31.69
CA LEU A 34 19.34 30.07 -30.32
C LEU A 34 17.89 30.53 -30.22
N CYS A 35 17.20 30.00 -29.22
CA CYS A 35 15.88 30.45 -28.84
C CYS A 35 15.96 31.75 -28.04
N ASN A 36 15.19 32.76 -28.44
CA ASN A 36 15.14 34.06 -27.75
C ASN A 36 14.48 34.04 -26.35
N ILE A 37 13.95 32.89 -25.91
CA ILE A 37 13.39 32.70 -24.55
C ILE A 37 14.31 31.84 -23.69
N CYS A 38 14.59 30.59 -24.09
CA CYS A 38 15.38 29.67 -23.26
C CYS A 38 16.89 29.78 -23.48
N LEU A 39 17.33 30.58 -24.47
CA LEU A 39 18.73 30.77 -24.86
C LEU A 39 19.47 29.46 -25.18
N LYS A 40 18.73 28.39 -25.45
CA LYS A 40 19.23 27.07 -25.86
C LYS A 40 19.05 26.91 -27.37
N ILE A 41 19.68 25.89 -27.95
CA ILE A 41 19.57 25.59 -29.38
C ILE A 41 18.11 25.31 -29.71
N LEU A 42 17.60 25.88 -30.81
CA LEU A 42 16.19 25.82 -31.18
C LEU A 42 15.70 24.37 -31.34
N ARG A 43 14.70 23.97 -30.56
CA ARG A 43 13.97 22.71 -30.77
C ARG A 43 12.63 23.02 -31.41
N ARG A 44 12.35 22.41 -32.57
CA ARG A 44 11.15 22.66 -33.38
C ARG A 44 10.90 24.18 -33.52
N PRO A 45 11.78 24.92 -34.22
CA PRO A 45 11.75 26.38 -34.26
C PRO A 45 10.45 26.95 -34.81
N PHE A 46 9.99 28.03 -34.18
CA PHE A 46 8.89 28.88 -34.60
C PHE A 46 9.41 30.28 -34.84
N GLN A 47 9.00 30.91 -35.93
CA GLN A 47 9.31 32.30 -36.24
C GLN A 47 8.07 33.15 -35.96
N ALA A 48 8.23 34.18 -35.13
CA ALA A 48 7.19 35.17 -34.88
C ALA A 48 7.08 36.18 -36.03
N GLN A 49 5.99 36.96 -36.07
CA GLN A 49 5.80 38.03 -37.06
C GLN A 49 6.94 39.06 -37.08
N CYS A 50 7.55 39.35 -35.94
CA CYS A 50 8.72 40.21 -35.82
C CYS A 50 10.04 39.61 -36.36
N GLY A 51 10.03 38.36 -36.83
CA GLY A 51 11.22 37.67 -37.36
C GLY A 51 12.05 36.88 -36.34
N HIS A 52 11.85 37.11 -35.03
CA HIS A 52 12.59 36.36 -34.00
C HIS A 52 12.14 34.90 -33.88
N ARG A 53 13.13 34.03 -33.60
CA ARG A 53 12.94 32.58 -33.49
C ARG A 53 12.82 32.10 -32.05
N PHE A 54 11.94 31.13 -31.83
CA PHE A 54 11.64 30.51 -30.54
C PHE A 54 11.50 29.00 -30.68
N CYS A 55 11.77 28.23 -29.61
CA CYS A 55 11.33 26.82 -29.61
C CYS A 55 9.80 26.78 -29.57
N SER A 56 9.18 25.81 -30.23
CA SER A 56 7.72 25.60 -30.17
C SER A 56 7.20 25.59 -28.72
N TYR A 57 7.86 24.83 -27.84
CA TYR A 57 7.53 24.79 -26.42
C TYR A 57 7.63 26.16 -25.74
N CYS A 58 8.71 26.90 -25.98
CA CYS A 58 8.95 28.20 -25.35
C CYS A 58 7.97 29.26 -25.82
N PHE A 59 7.65 29.29 -27.12
CA PHE A 59 6.66 30.22 -27.67
C PHE A 59 5.28 29.96 -27.07
N ASN A 60 4.82 28.69 -27.11
CA ASN A 60 3.51 28.31 -26.58
C ASN A 60 3.39 28.58 -25.08
N LYS A 61 4.47 28.37 -24.31
CA LYS A 61 4.52 28.71 -22.89
C LYS A 61 4.51 30.22 -22.63
N ALA A 62 5.17 31.02 -23.47
CA ALA A 62 5.16 32.48 -23.29
C ALA A 62 3.77 33.07 -23.53
N VAL A 63 3.08 32.62 -24.58
CA VAL A 63 1.75 33.15 -24.93
C VAL A 63 0.58 32.47 -24.19
N SER A 64 0.85 31.52 -23.28
CA SER A 64 -0.21 30.78 -22.57
C SER A 64 -1.03 31.66 -21.64
N SER A 65 -0.43 32.71 -21.09
CA SER A 65 -1.09 33.67 -20.19
C SER A 65 -1.65 34.90 -20.92
N GLY A 66 -1.72 34.86 -22.25
CA GLY A 66 -2.15 35.98 -23.10
C GLY A 66 -1.03 36.59 -23.95
N PRO A 67 -1.33 37.63 -24.75
CA PRO A 67 -0.36 38.32 -25.59
C PRO A 67 0.85 38.84 -24.80
N GLN A 68 2.07 38.58 -25.30
CA GLN A 68 3.32 39.03 -24.69
C GLN A 68 4.14 39.91 -25.63
N LYS A 69 4.85 40.90 -25.10
CA LYS A 69 5.81 41.68 -25.88
C LYS A 69 7.04 40.83 -26.19
N CYS A 70 7.53 40.87 -27.43
CA CYS A 70 8.78 40.20 -27.79
C CYS A 70 9.97 40.83 -27.07
N SER A 71 10.58 40.08 -26.15
CA SER A 71 11.74 40.57 -25.40
C SER A 71 12.99 40.76 -26.26
N ALA A 72 13.10 40.07 -27.39
CA ALA A 72 14.20 40.26 -28.34
C ALA A 72 14.06 41.59 -29.10
N CYS A 73 12.86 41.93 -29.59
CA CYS A 73 12.59 43.24 -30.20
C CYS A 73 12.92 44.40 -29.25
N ILE A 74 12.61 44.26 -27.96
CA ILE A 74 12.92 45.27 -26.95
C ILE A 74 14.44 45.41 -26.75
N LYS A 75 15.18 44.30 -26.75
CA LYS A 75 16.64 44.31 -26.59
C LYS A 75 17.38 44.88 -27.81
N GLU A 76 16.82 44.65 -28.99
CA GLU A 76 17.38 45.11 -30.27
C GLU A 76 16.90 46.53 -30.65
N ASP A 77 16.06 47.16 -29.81
CA ASP A 77 15.46 48.49 -30.04
C ASP A 77 14.67 48.60 -31.38
N ILE A 78 14.01 47.50 -31.77
CA ILE A 78 13.17 47.39 -32.98
C ILE A 78 11.71 47.05 -32.65
N PHE A 79 11.26 47.41 -31.46
CA PHE A 79 9.91 47.10 -31.00
C PHE A 79 8.85 47.95 -31.72
N GLU A 80 7.95 47.28 -32.43
CA GLU A 80 6.84 47.90 -33.18
C GLU A 80 5.52 47.18 -32.86
N GLU A 81 4.44 47.93 -32.56
CA GLU A 81 3.10 47.36 -32.39
C GLU A 81 2.30 47.48 -33.71
N PRO A 82 1.64 46.40 -34.19
CA PRO A 82 1.37 45.13 -33.51
C PRO A 82 2.37 43.99 -33.79
N THR A 83 3.38 44.19 -34.65
CA THR A 83 4.28 43.13 -35.19
C THR A 83 5.14 42.44 -34.12
N SER A 84 5.51 43.17 -33.07
CA SER A 84 6.35 42.71 -31.95
C SER A 84 5.54 42.13 -30.79
N ILE A 85 4.22 41.97 -30.93
CA ILE A 85 3.37 41.32 -29.94
C ILE A 85 3.20 39.84 -30.28
N LEU A 86 3.77 38.97 -29.43
CA LEU A 86 3.64 37.52 -29.51
C LEU A 86 2.23 37.10 -29.07
N LYS A 87 1.45 36.54 -30.00
CA LYS A 87 0.10 36.01 -29.74
C LYS A 87 -0.03 34.58 -30.26
N LYS A 88 -0.97 33.82 -29.70
CA LYS A 88 -1.28 32.46 -30.17
C LYS A 88 -1.72 32.52 -31.63
N GLY A 89 -1.09 31.72 -32.49
CA GLY A 89 -1.34 31.71 -33.94
C GLY A 89 -0.56 32.75 -34.76
N CYS A 90 0.17 33.67 -34.11
CA CYS A 90 1.00 34.69 -34.78
C CYS A 90 2.47 34.27 -34.96
N ALA A 91 2.77 32.98 -34.82
CA ALA A 91 4.07 32.40 -35.16
C ALA A 91 3.86 31.10 -35.93
N PHE A 92 4.72 30.85 -36.89
CA PHE A 92 4.65 29.69 -37.78
C PHE A 92 5.90 28.81 -37.62
N PRO A 93 5.81 27.50 -37.88
CA PRO A 93 6.97 26.62 -37.89
C PRO A 93 8.01 27.07 -38.92
N ASP A 94 9.25 27.29 -38.47
CA ASP A 94 10.37 27.68 -39.34
C ASP A 94 11.11 26.42 -39.84
N ASN A 95 10.66 25.90 -40.97
CA ASN A 95 11.23 24.69 -41.58
C ASN A 95 12.65 24.90 -42.12
N ALA A 96 13.07 26.15 -42.39
CA ALA A 96 14.43 26.44 -42.82
C ALA A 96 15.39 26.33 -41.63
N ALA A 97 15.10 27.05 -40.54
CA ALA A 97 15.88 26.95 -39.30
C ALA A 97 15.85 25.54 -38.72
N LYS A 98 14.74 24.81 -38.86
CA LYS A 98 14.66 23.41 -38.44
C LYS A 98 15.70 22.55 -39.15
N ARG A 99 15.81 22.64 -40.49
CA ARG A 99 16.79 21.88 -41.27
C ARG A 99 18.23 22.28 -40.93
N GLU A 100 18.49 23.57 -40.73
CA GLU A 100 19.81 24.04 -40.30
C GLU A 100 20.20 23.46 -38.95
N VAL A 101 19.31 23.53 -37.96
CA VAL A 101 19.61 23.03 -36.61
C VAL A 101 19.74 21.52 -36.58
N GLU A 102 18.88 20.79 -37.29
CA GLU A 102 18.93 19.32 -37.38
C GLU A 102 20.24 18.81 -37.99
N ALA A 103 20.87 19.60 -38.87
CA ALA A 103 22.15 19.28 -39.50
C ALA A 103 23.39 19.63 -38.66
N LEU A 104 23.23 20.34 -37.53
CA LEU A 104 24.37 20.69 -36.68
C LEU A 104 24.97 19.45 -36.03
N GLU A 105 26.29 19.41 -35.97
CA GLU A 105 27.05 18.34 -35.29
C GLU A 105 26.84 18.40 -33.78
N ALA A 106 26.48 17.25 -33.21
CA ALA A 106 26.17 17.05 -31.82
C ALA A 106 27.08 16.00 -31.16
N VAL A 107 27.47 16.25 -29.91
CA VAL A 107 28.18 15.35 -29.01
C VAL A 107 27.33 15.08 -27.76
N CYS A 108 27.53 13.93 -27.14
CA CYS A 108 26.83 13.64 -25.89
C CYS A 108 27.28 14.56 -24.74
N ILE A 109 26.34 14.98 -23.91
CA ILE A 109 26.60 15.78 -22.70
C ILE A 109 27.14 14.94 -21.53
N ASN A 110 26.91 13.63 -21.54
CA ASN A 110 27.32 12.75 -20.45
C ASN A 110 28.81 12.45 -20.58
N GLU A 111 29.53 12.58 -19.47
CA GLU A 111 30.95 12.27 -19.39
C GLU A 111 31.21 10.81 -19.81
N GLU A 112 32.33 10.57 -20.49
CA GLU A 112 32.74 9.26 -21.05
C GLU A 112 31.88 8.69 -22.18
N CYS A 113 30.79 9.35 -22.57
CA CYS A 113 30.04 8.94 -23.76
C CYS A 113 30.75 9.44 -25.03
N SER A 114 31.24 8.51 -25.84
CA SER A 114 31.91 8.80 -27.13
C SER A 114 30.93 9.04 -28.30
N TRP A 115 29.63 9.22 -28.02
CA TRP A 115 28.64 9.39 -29.08
C TRP A 115 28.77 10.76 -29.74
N THR A 116 28.83 10.75 -31.07
CA THR A 116 28.86 11.92 -31.95
C THR A 116 27.90 11.68 -33.11
N GLY A 117 27.24 12.72 -33.59
CA GLY A 117 26.33 12.65 -34.73
C GLY A 117 25.75 14.02 -35.06
N THR A 118 24.55 14.06 -35.62
CA THR A 118 23.78 15.30 -35.84
C THR A 118 22.76 15.53 -34.72
N ILE A 119 22.25 16.76 -34.56
CA ILE A 119 21.16 17.05 -33.60
C ILE A 119 19.92 16.19 -33.90
N LYS A 120 19.63 15.92 -35.19
CA LYS A 120 18.53 15.04 -35.58
C LYS A 120 18.69 13.63 -35.02
N GLU A 121 19.89 13.05 -35.15
CA GLU A 121 20.19 11.72 -34.61
C GLU A 121 20.24 11.73 -33.09
N TYR A 122 20.71 12.82 -32.49
CA TYR A 122 20.69 12.99 -31.04
C TYR A 122 19.26 12.93 -30.50
N GLU A 123 18.32 13.71 -31.06
CA GLU A 123 16.91 13.70 -30.63
C GLU A 123 16.25 12.33 -30.85
N ALA A 124 16.52 11.67 -31.98
CA ALA A 124 15.87 10.42 -32.35
C ALA A 124 16.39 9.20 -31.58
N ASN A 125 17.71 9.09 -31.42
CA ASN A 125 18.36 7.82 -31.04
C ASN A 125 19.14 7.89 -29.73
N HIS A 126 19.57 9.08 -29.29
CA HIS A 126 20.51 9.19 -28.17
C HIS A 126 19.91 9.90 -26.94
N GLU A 127 19.08 10.91 -27.12
CA GLU A 127 18.49 11.72 -26.06
C GLU A 127 17.63 10.85 -25.13
N GLY A 128 18.10 10.64 -23.90
CA GLY A 128 17.42 9.77 -22.93
C GLY A 128 17.63 8.28 -23.16
N ARG A 129 18.54 7.86 -24.04
CA ARG A 129 18.96 6.47 -24.24
C ARG A 129 20.47 6.24 -24.02
N CYS A 130 21.22 7.29 -23.68
CA CYS A 130 22.64 7.18 -23.36
C CYS A 130 22.89 6.28 -22.15
N ASP A 131 23.79 5.31 -22.30
CA ASP A 131 24.22 4.38 -21.26
C ASP A 131 24.98 5.04 -20.10
N PHE A 132 25.64 6.16 -20.38
CA PHE A 132 26.42 6.95 -19.42
C PHE A 132 25.59 8.01 -18.69
N ARG A 133 24.28 8.11 -18.97
CA ARG A 133 23.41 9.04 -18.24
C ARG A 133 23.30 8.62 -16.77
N ILE A 134 23.38 9.59 -15.87
CA ILE A 134 23.24 9.33 -14.44
C ILE A 134 21.76 9.30 -14.07
N LEU A 135 21.33 8.23 -13.40
CA LEU A 135 19.97 8.02 -12.92
C LEU A 135 19.97 7.64 -11.43
N PRO A 136 18.98 8.10 -10.66
CA PRO A 136 18.78 7.62 -9.29
C PRO A 136 18.18 6.21 -9.28
N CYS A 137 18.74 5.30 -8.47
CA CYS A 137 18.13 4.02 -8.18
C CYS A 137 16.79 4.21 -7.47
N ARG A 138 15.75 3.48 -7.88
CA ARG A 138 14.41 3.60 -7.29
C ARG A 138 14.33 3.11 -5.84
N SER A 139 15.23 2.22 -5.45
CA SER A 139 15.21 1.57 -4.14
C SER A 139 16.11 2.30 -3.14
N CYS A 140 17.41 2.46 -3.45
CA CYS A 140 18.37 3.09 -2.53
C CYS A 140 18.60 4.59 -2.79
N LYS A 141 18.08 5.15 -3.90
CA LYS A 141 18.28 6.55 -4.33
C LYS A 141 19.73 6.95 -4.69
N GLU A 142 20.64 5.98 -4.76
CA GLU A 142 22.02 6.21 -5.21
C GLU A 142 22.06 6.59 -6.70
N LEU A 143 22.97 7.51 -7.06
CA LEU A 143 23.14 8.01 -8.43
C LEU A 143 24.12 7.11 -9.19
N LEU A 144 23.64 6.45 -10.23
CA LEU A 144 24.39 5.45 -10.99
C LEU A 144 24.28 5.70 -12.49
N ARG A 145 25.24 5.21 -13.27
CA ARG A 145 25.15 5.23 -14.73
C ARG A 145 24.08 4.24 -15.20
N ALA A 146 23.42 4.53 -16.30
CA ALA A 146 22.31 3.70 -16.78
C ALA A 146 22.74 2.26 -17.13
N ASN A 147 23.96 2.06 -17.64
CA ASN A 147 24.53 0.73 -17.87
C ASN A 147 24.88 -0.04 -16.58
N GLU A 148 25.14 0.65 -15.48
CA GLU A 148 25.46 0.04 -14.19
C GLU A 148 24.20 -0.27 -13.37
N LEU A 149 23.07 0.35 -13.72
CA LEU A 149 21.84 0.28 -12.94
C LEU A 149 21.28 -1.16 -12.84
N GLU A 150 21.37 -1.95 -13.91
CA GLU A 150 20.96 -3.37 -13.88
C GLU A 150 21.83 -4.19 -12.94
N ARG A 151 23.17 -4.09 -13.09
CA ARG A 151 24.13 -4.77 -12.20
C ARG A 151 23.91 -4.36 -10.75
N HIS A 152 23.71 -3.07 -10.49
CA HIS A 152 23.43 -2.57 -9.16
C HIS A 152 22.14 -3.17 -8.59
N ASN A 153 21.03 -3.09 -9.32
CA ASN A 153 19.73 -3.59 -8.85
C ASN A 153 19.78 -5.10 -8.51
N GLU A 154 20.51 -5.90 -9.27
CA GLU A 154 20.65 -7.33 -9.02
C GLU A 154 21.65 -7.66 -7.90
N ARG A 155 22.83 -7.02 -7.91
CA ARG A 155 23.99 -7.52 -7.16
C ARG A 155 24.43 -6.62 -6.01
N GLU A 156 24.27 -5.31 -6.12
CA GLU A 156 24.91 -4.34 -5.21
C GLU A 156 23.90 -3.55 -4.37
N CYS A 157 22.64 -3.42 -4.83
CA CYS A 157 21.63 -2.60 -4.18
C CYS A 157 21.31 -3.14 -2.78
N PRO A 158 21.53 -2.35 -1.71
CA PRO A 158 21.25 -2.76 -0.33
C PRO A 158 19.78 -3.05 -0.07
N GLU A 159 18.90 -2.45 -0.87
CA GLU A 159 17.44 -2.55 -0.78
C GLU A 159 16.83 -3.52 -1.81
N ARG A 160 17.66 -4.32 -2.50
CA ARG A 160 17.18 -5.29 -3.50
C ARG A 160 16.21 -6.30 -2.89
N THR A 161 15.33 -6.81 -3.74
CA THR A 161 14.35 -7.84 -3.38
C THR A 161 14.89 -9.22 -3.79
N LEU A 162 14.90 -10.17 -2.87
CA LEU A 162 15.22 -11.58 -3.11
C LEU A 162 14.01 -12.46 -2.80
N ASN A 163 13.79 -13.50 -3.59
CA ASN A 163 12.80 -14.52 -3.27
C ASN A 163 13.35 -15.49 -2.22
N CYS A 164 12.54 -15.82 -1.22
CA CYS A 164 12.88 -16.86 -0.25
C CYS A 164 13.00 -18.21 -0.95
N LYS A 165 14.08 -18.95 -0.65
CA LYS A 165 14.36 -20.27 -1.25
C LYS A 165 13.30 -21.34 -0.91
N TYR A 166 12.52 -21.13 0.15
CA TYR A 166 11.58 -22.10 0.68
C TYR A 166 10.12 -21.75 0.35
N CYS A 167 9.69 -20.51 0.64
CA CYS A 167 8.32 -20.08 0.36
C CYS A 167 8.13 -19.44 -1.02
N LYS A 168 9.22 -19.06 -1.72
CA LYS A 168 9.25 -18.37 -3.01
C LYS A 168 8.70 -16.93 -3.00
N GLU A 169 8.27 -16.42 -1.85
CA GLU A 169 7.80 -15.05 -1.70
C GLU A 169 8.96 -14.03 -1.74
N PRO A 170 8.74 -12.82 -2.30
CA PRO A 170 9.74 -11.76 -2.41
C PRO A 170 9.93 -10.99 -1.09
N PHE A 171 11.17 -10.76 -0.67
CA PHE A 171 11.53 -9.98 0.52
C PHE A 171 12.73 -9.08 0.25
N HIS A 172 12.83 -7.94 0.96
CA HIS A 172 14.06 -7.14 0.93
C HIS A 172 15.25 -7.93 1.48
N PHE A 173 16.43 -7.73 0.88
CA PHE A 173 17.67 -8.40 1.25
C PHE A 173 17.98 -8.31 2.75
N LYS A 174 17.72 -7.15 3.37
CA LYS A 174 17.90 -6.93 4.81
C LYS A 174 16.99 -7.83 5.67
N ASN A 175 15.81 -8.19 5.17
CA ASN A 175 14.78 -8.89 5.92
C ASN A 175 14.78 -10.41 5.66
N ILE A 176 15.56 -10.91 4.71
CA ILE A 176 15.53 -12.34 4.34
C ILE A 176 16.00 -13.25 5.48
N LYS A 177 16.98 -12.82 6.28
CA LYS A 177 17.44 -13.57 7.47
C LYS A 177 16.38 -13.63 8.56
N ALA A 178 15.72 -12.50 8.84
CA ALA A 178 14.61 -12.45 9.79
C ALA A 178 13.42 -13.29 9.29
N HIS A 179 13.18 -13.31 7.97
CA HIS A 179 12.16 -14.15 7.38
C HIS A 179 12.45 -15.65 7.57
N ASP A 180 13.70 -16.11 7.41
CA ASP A 180 14.07 -17.52 7.60
C ASP A 180 13.67 -18.05 9.00
N GLU A 181 13.73 -17.20 10.03
CA GLU A 181 13.32 -17.54 11.40
C GLU A 181 11.81 -17.77 11.56
N ILE A 182 10.99 -17.17 10.70
CA ILE A 182 9.51 -17.26 10.73
C ILE A 182 8.91 -17.99 9.52
N CYS A 183 9.73 -18.38 8.54
CA CYS A 183 9.26 -18.94 7.29
C CYS A 183 8.54 -20.29 7.50
N PRO A 184 7.26 -20.43 7.09
CA PRO A 184 6.48 -21.66 7.31
C PRO A 184 7.05 -22.89 6.61
N LYS A 185 7.72 -22.68 5.47
CA LYS A 185 8.33 -23.75 4.66
C LYS A 185 9.81 -23.99 5.00
N TYR A 186 10.35 -23.29 6.00
CA TYR A 186 11.74 -23.46 6.42
C TYR A 186 11.98 -24.91 6.89
N PRO A 187 13.06 -25.57 6.46
CA PRO A 187 13.35 -26.95 6.85
C PRO A 187 13.88 -27.03 8.29
N MET A 188 13.10 -27.65 9.16
CA MET A 188 13.45 -27.98 10.54
C MET A 188 14.06 -29.39 10.64
N ILE A 189 14.85 -29.62 11.68
CA ILE A 189 15.43 -30.91 12.03
C ILE A 189 14.84 -31.36 13.36
N CYS A 190 14.31 -32.58 13.42
CA CYS A 190 13.82 -33.14 14.68
C CYS A 190 14.99 -33.61 15.54
N GLU A 191 15.10 -33.09 16.76
CA GLU A 191 16.16 -33.47 17.71
C GLU A 191 16.00 -34.90 18.26
N GLY A 192 14.78 -35.44 18.26
CA GLY A 192 14.50 -36.80 18.75
C GLY A 192 14.80 -37.90 17.74
N CYS A 193 14.27 -37.78 16.51
CA CYS A 193 14.45 -38.82 15.48
C CYS A 193 15.51 -38.47 14.42
N ALA A 194 16.17 -37.32 14.54
CA ALA A 194 17.15 -36.80 13.58
C ALA A 194 16.61 -36.63 12.14
N LYS A 195 15.29 -36.68 11.93
CA LYS A 195 14.66 -36.49 10.62
C LYS A 195 14.86 -35.04 10.16
N LYS A 196 15.52 -34.88 9.02
CA LYS A 196 15.84 -33.59 8.39
C LYS A 196 14.73 -33.17 7.41
N LYS A 197 14.72 -31.88 7.04
CA LYS A 197 13.83 -31.29 6.01
C LYS A 197 12.34 -31.38 6.35
N ILE A 198 11.97 -31.21 7.61
CA ILE A 198 10.56 -31.12 8.00
C ILE A 198 10.12 -29.66 7.85
N PRO A 199 9.15 -29.32 6.98
CA PRO A 199 8.66 -27.94 6.90
C PRO A 199 8.19 -27.47 8.29
N ARG A 200 8.54 -26.24 8.67
CA ARG A 200 8.19 -25.66 9.98
C ARG A 200 6.70 -25.80 10.31
N GLU A 201 5.82 -25.58 9.33
CA GLU A 201 4.37 -25.76 9.45
C GLU A 201 3.95 -27.19 9.86
N LYS A 202 4.71 -28.21 9.44
CA LYS A 202 4.45 -29.64 9.74
C LYS A 202 5.25 -30.17 10.92
N TYR A 203 6.09 -29.33 11.52
CA TYR A 203 7.00 -29.75 12.59
C TYR A 203 6.24 -30.09 13.88
N VAL A 204 5.18 -29.33 14.19
CA VAL A 204 4.33 -29.58 15.37
C VAL A 204 3.62 -30.93 15.26
N ASP A 205 3.08 -31.26 14.10
CA ASP A 205 2.41 -32.54 13.87
C ASP A 205 3.40 -33.71 13.85
N HIS A 206 4.60 -33.48 13.33
CA HIS A 206 5.68 -34.44 13.42
C HIS A 206 6.06 -34.75 14.87
N ILE A 207 6.24 -33.73 15.73
CA ILE A 207 6.57 -33.92 17.14
C ILE A 207 5.52 -34.77 17.86
N LYS A 208 4.22 -34.52 17.62
CA LYS A 208 3.13 -35.31 18.22
C LYS A 208 3.23 -36.80 17.91
N LEU A 209 3.64 -37.14 16.68
CA LEU A 209 3.73 -38.51 16.19
C LEU A 209 5.13 -39.14 16.34
N CYS A 210 6.13 -38.36 16.78
CA CYS A 210 7.51 -38.81 16.86
C CYS A 210 7.75 -39.63 18.13
N THR A 211 7.87 -40.95 17.98
CA THR A 211 8.10 -41.89 19.09
C THR A 211 9.46 -41.73 19.79
N LYS A 212 10.40 -41.01 19.16
CA LYS A 212 11.75 -40.74 19.70
C LYS A 212 11.92 -39.31 20.24
N PHE A 213 10.92 -38.45 20.08
CA PHE A 213 10.97 -37.08 20.61
C PHE A 213 10.58 -37.11 22.08
N ARG A 214 11.51 -36.70 22.95
CA ARG A 214 11.30 -36.62 24.39
C ARG A 214 11.15 -35.17 24.78
N THR A 215 10.01 -34.84 25.38
CA THR A 215 9.76 -33.49 25.89
C THR A 215 10.23 -33.41 27.35
N PRO A 216 10.93 -32.34 27.74
CA PRO A 216 11.17 -32.06 29.15
C PRO A 216 9.82 -31.99 29.89
N CYS A 217 9.80 -32.48 31.13
CA CYS A 217 8.63 -32.32 31.99
C CYS A 217 8.19 -30.84 32.01
N ARG A 218 6.87 -30.58 32.05
CA ARG A 218 6.32 -29.21 32.14
C ARG A 218 6.83 -28.44 33.37
N PHE A 219 7.40 -29.16 34.35
CA PHE A 219 8.02 -28.63 35.57
C PHE A 219 9.57 -28.64 35.53
N HIS A 220 10.20 -28.81 34.36
CA HIS A 220 11.67 -28.74 34.21
C HIS A 220 12.25 -27.41 34.71
N VAL A 221 11.51 -26.32 34.46
CA VAL A 221 11.83 -24.98 34.98
C VAL A 221 11.82 -24.87 36.51
N VAL A 222 11.32 -25.88 37.22
CA VAL A 222 11.22 -25.95 38.69
C VAL A 222 12.11 -27.07 39.26
N GLY A 223 13.06 -27.60 38.47
CA GLY A 223 14.06 -28.59 38.92
C GLY A 223 13.73 -30.05 38.63
N CYS A 224 12.77 -30.34 37.74
CA CYS A 224 12.47 -31.72 37.33
C CYS A 224 13.29 -32.13 36.09
N ASP A 225 14.27 -33.02 36.27
CA ASP A 225 15.14 -33.50 35.18
C ASP A 225 14.55 -34.65 34.34
N MET A 226 13.26 -34.93 34.51
CA MET A 226 12.60 -36.07 33.89
C MET A 226 12.14 -35.75 32.46
N THR A 227 12.51 -36.58 31.49
CA THR A 227 12.08 -36.48 30.09
C THR A 227 11.03 -37.55 29.79
N VAL A 228 9.85 -37.13 29.31
CA VAL A 228 8.69 -38.02 29.14
C VAL A 228 8.46 -38.31 27.65
N GLY A 229 8.19 -39.57 27.30
CA GLY A 229 7.78 -39.97 25.95
C GLY A 229 6.24 -39.96 25.81
N ASN A 230 5.74 -39.73 24.59
CA ASN A 230 4.31 -39.48 24.28
C ASN A 230 3.32 -40.63 24.58
N LEU A 231 3.71 -41.72 25.24
CA LEU A 231 2.85 -42.87 25.54
C LEU A 231 3.12 -43.38 26.96
N THR A 232 2.51 -42.74 27.95
CA THR A 232 1.94 -43.27 29.21
C THR A 232 1.78 -42.12 30.22
N PHE A 233 0.61 -41.50 30.26
CA PHE A 233 0.20 -40.58 31.32
C PHE A 233 -0.51 -41.36 32.43
N SER A 234 0.24 -41.83 33.43
CA SER A 234 -0.20 -42.31 34.76
C SER A 234 0.81 -43.37 35.23
N PRO A 235 1.68 -43.12 36.23
CA PRO A 235 1.30 -42.81 37.62
C PRO A 235 2.12 -41.68 38.27
N SER A 236 2.53 -40.66 37.50
CA SER A 236 3.38 -39.55 37.99
C SER A 236 2.60 -38.37 38.59
N ILE A 237 1.26 -38.33 38.45
CA ILE A 237 0.41 -37.25 39.01
C ILE A 237 0.45 -37.25 40.54
N ARG A 238 0.49 -38.42 41.23
CA ARG A 238 0.59 -38.45 42.71
C ARG A 238 1.92 -37.95 43.23
N LEU A 239 3.03 -38.15 42.51
CA LEU A 239 4.34 -37.60 42.90
C LEU A 239 4.43 -36.08 42.61
N HIS A 240 3.76 -35.60 41.55
CA HIS A 240 3.79 -34.19 41.16
C HIS A 240 2.78 -33.31 41.89
N ILE A 241 1.65 -33.85 42.38
CA ILE A 241 0.77 -33.12 43.30
C ILE A 241 1.52 -32.75 44.59
N ASN A 242 2.51 -33.54 45.03
CA ASN A 242 3.37 -33.16 46.15
C ASN A 242 4.38 -32.04 45.82
N PHE A 243 4.85 -31.93 44.57
CA PHE A 243 5.77 -30.85 44.13
C PHE A 243 5.05 -29.56 43.69
N GLY A 244 3.82 -29.68 43.19
CA GLY A 244 2.95 -28.56 42.84
C GLY A 244 2.32 -27.90 44.07
N SER A 245 2.04 -28.68 45.12
CA SER A 245 1.61 -28.16 46.42
C SER A 245 2.66 -27.27 47.08
N THR A 246 3.96 -27.47 46.80
CA THR A 246 5.03 -26.64 47.38
C THR A 246 5.20 -25.29 46.67
N ASN A 247 4.80 -25.18 45.39
CA ASN A 247 5.01 -23.97 44.58
C ASN A 247 3.77 -23.10 44.36
N VAL A 248 2.55 -23.65 44.50
CA VAL A 248 1.33 -22.81 44.65
C VAL A 248 1.22 -22.26 46.07
N PHE A 249 1.96 -22.84 47.04
CA PHE A 249 2.12 -22.25 48.37
C PHE A 249 2.97 -20.98 48.40
N LEU A 250 3.65 -20.61 47.31
CA LEU A 250 4.45 -19.39 47.23
C LEU A 250 3.64 -18.11 46.99
N VAL A 251 2.30 -18.20 46.89
CA VAL A 251 1.41 -17.02 46.97
C VAL A 251 0.70 -16.94 48.33
N ASN A 252 0.82 -17.95 49.19
CA ASN A 252 0.42 -17.87 50.60
C ASN A 252 1.64 -17.61 51.51
N LEU A 253 2.49 -16.67 51.12
CA LEU A 253 3.38 -15.97 52.06
C LEU A 253 2.61 -15.06 53.04
N GLU A 254 1.28 -15.18 53.12
CA GLU A 254 0.52 -14.73 54.28
C GLU A 254 0.84 -15.53 55.56
N SER A 255 1.43 -16.74 55.47
CA SER A 255 1.75 -17.56 56.64
C SER A 255 3.15 -17.34 57.24
N LEU A 256 4.02 -16.56 56.59
CA LEU A 256 5.24 -16.03 57.21
C LEU A 256 5.08 -14.51 57.26
N GLN A 257 4.21 -14.04 58.15
CA GLN A 257 4.19 -12.62 58.49
C GLN A 257 5.59 -12.24 59.02
N PRO A 258 6.11 -11.04 58.68
CA PRO A 258 7.33 -10.50 59.30
C PRO A 258 7.29 -10.60 60.83
N GLN A 259 6.09 -10.43 61.39
CA GLN A 259 5.76 -10.58 62.81
C GLN A 259 6.09 -11.97 63.39
N SER A 260 5.94 -13.05 62.62
CA SER A 260 6.23 -14.42 63.07
C SER A 260 7.72 -14.67 63.24
N LEU A 261 8.55 -14.05 62.39
CA LEU A 261 10.00 -14.18 62.41
C LEU A 261 10.63 -13.23 63.45
N GLU A 262 10.06 -12.04 63.62
CA GLU A 262 10.36 -11.13 64.73
C GLU A 262 10.04 -11.78 66.08
N LEU A 263 8.88 -12.44 66.21
CA LEU A 263 8.48 -13.18 67.42
C LEU A 263 9.42 -14.36 67.71
N ALA A 264 9.89 -15.06 66.67
CA ALA A 264 10.89 -16.12 66.82
C ALA A 264 12.24 -15.57 67.29
N GLY A 265 12.67 -14.41 66.77
CA GLY A 265 13.86 -13.69 67.24
C GLY A 265 13.75 -13.28 68.71
N HIS A 266 12.60 -12.74 69.13
CA HIS A 266 12.35 -12.40 70.54
C HIS A 266 12.39 -13.61 71.46
N LYS A 267 11.79 -14.74 71.08
CA LYS A 267 11.82 -15.99 71.87
C LYS A 267 13.23 -16.59 71.98
N ILE A 268 14.05 -16.47 70.92
CA ILE A 268 15.47 -16.87 70.96
C ILE A 268 16.24 -15.99 71.95
N HIS A 269 15.93 -14.69 72.01
CA HIS A 269 16.55 -13.77 72.97
C HIS A 269 16.16 -14.10 74.43
N GLU A 270 14.89 -14.40 74.69
CA GLU A 270 14.42 -14.87 76.01
C GLU A 270 15.06 -16.19 76.44
N LEU A 271 15.26 -17.13 75.49
CA LEU A 271 15.97 -18.38 75.75
C LEU A 271 17.43 -18.13 76.12
N HIS A 272 18.12 -17.22 75.42
CA HIS A 272 19.48 -16.80 75.78
C HIS A 272 19.57 -16.15 77.17
N GLN A 273 18.57 -15.36 77.55
CA GLN A 273 18.52 -14.76 78.89
C GLN A 273 18.32 -15.83 79.97
N SER A 274 17.42 -16.78 79.73
CA SER A 274 17.14 -17.91 80.63
C SER A 274 18.34 -18.85 80.78
N LEU A 275 19.06 -19.13 79.69
CA LEU A 275 20.30 -19.92 79.69
C LEU A 275 21.40 -19.25 80.51
N ARG A 276 21.62 -17.94 80.34
CA ARG A 276 22.59 -17.17 81.15
C ARG A 276 22.24 -17.17 82.63
N GLU A 277 20.95 -17.05 82.98
CA GLU A 277 20.51 -17.15 84.37
C GLU A 277 20.73 -18.55 84.97
N LEU A 278 20.53 -19.61 84.18
CA LEU A 278 20.82 -20.99 84.57
C LEU A 278 22.32 -21.23 84.78
N GLU A 279 23.18 -20.67 83.93
CA GLU A 279 24.65 -20.75 84.07
C GLU A 279 25.15 -20.03 85.32
N VAL A 280 24.62 -18.84 85.62
CA VAL A 280 24.96 -18.10 86.85
C VAL A 280 24.52 -18.86 88.10
N LYS A 281 23.31 -19.47 88.08
CA LYS A 281 22.82 -20.33 89.17
C LYS A 281 23.65 -21.61 89.34
N MET A 282 24.16 -22.19 88.26
CA MET A 282 25.08 -23.35 88.32
C MET A 282 26.46 -22.97 88.87
N GLY A 283 26.98 -21.78 88.54
CA GLY A 283 28.23 -21.27 89.11
C GLY A 283 28.17 -21.10 90.63
N GLN A 284 27.00 -20.78 91.17
CA GLN A 284 26.76 -20.65 92.62
C GLN A 284 26.62 -22.01 93.34
N LEU A 285 26.18 -23.05 92.65
CA LEU A 285 26.05 -24.42 93.18
C LEU A 285 27.37 -25.21 93.17
N SER A 286 28.41 -24.71 92.50
CA SER A 286 29.73 -25.35 92.40
C SER A 286 30.56 -25.27 93.70
N GLY A 287 30.05 -24.60 94.73
CA GLY A 287 30.67 -24.53 96.07
C GLY A 287 30.28 -25.65 97.05
N ALA A 288 29.33 -26.53 96.70
CA ALA A 288 28.91 -27.65 97.54
C ALA A 288 29.04 -28.98 96.75
N GLY A 289 29.84 -29.90 97.26
CA GLY A 289 30.44 -31.00 96.49
C GLY A 289 29.47 -32.01 95.87
N ALA A 290 29.60 -32.22 94.55
CA ALA A 290 29.41 -33.48 93.82
C ALA A 290 29.95 -33.32 92.36
N PRO A 291 31.12 -33.88 91.99
CA PRO A 291 31.78 -33.57 90.70
C PRO A 291 31.06 -34.11 89.45
N VAL A 292 30.17 -35.09 89.61
CA VAL A 292 29.63 -35.90 88.48
C VAL A 292 28.31 -35.35 87.94
N GLN A 293 27.48 -34.70 88.77
CA GLN A 293 26.19 -34.12 88.36
C GLN A 293 26.35 -32.73 87.70
N GLY A 294 27.30 -31.91 88.16
CA GLY A 294 27.62 -30.62 87.53
C GLY A 294 28.14 -30.74 86.10
N ALA A 295 28.93 -31.79 85.81
CA ALA A 295 29.46 -32.05 84.47
C ALA A 295 28.38 -32.49 83.46
N CYS A 296 27.36 -33.23 83.91
CA CYS A 296 26.24 -33.67 83.07
C CYS A 296 25.31 -32.50 82.70
N LEU A 297 24.98 -31.65 83.69
CA LEU A 297 24.16 -30.45 83.51
C LEU A 297 24.86 -29.39 82.67
N SER A 298 26.18 -29.23 82.83
CA SER A 298 27.01 -28.35 81.99
C SER A 298 27.03 -28.78 80.53
N ARG A 299 27.12 -30.09 80.23
CA ARG A 299 26.99 -30.60 78.85
C ARG A 299 25.61 -30.31 78.26
N HIS A 300 24.55 -30.42 79.04
CA HIS A 300 23.19 -30.16 78.57
C HIS A 300 22.95 -28.66 78.29
N CYS A 301 23.56 -27.77 79.07
CA CYS A 301 23.55 -26.32 78.79
C CYS A 301 24.31 -26.00 77.50
N GLN A 302 25.52 -26.55 77.31
CA GLN A 302 26.28 -26.40 76.06
C GLN A 302 25.51 -26.92 74.83
N GLU A 303 24.79 -28.03 74.96
CA GLU A 303 23.96 -28.58 73.88
C GLU A 303 22.76 -27.66 73.55
N LEU A 304 22.15 -27.04 74.56
CA LEU A 304 21.09 -26.05 74.37
C LEU A 304 21.62 -24.77 73.73
N GLU A 305 22.78 -24.26 74.15
CA GLU A 305 23.42 -23.09 73.52
C GLU A 305 23.71 -23.33 72.04
N LEU A 306 24.24 -24.51 71.70
CA LEU A 306 24.45 -24.92 70.31
C LEU A 306 23.13 -24.93 69.53
N LYS A 307 22.04 -25.45 70.10
CA LYS A 307 20.71 -25.46 69.46
C LYS A 307 20.18 -24.04 69.28
N VAL A 308 20.28 -23.18 70.29
CA VAL A 308 19.83 -21.77 70.22
C VAL A 308 20.63 -20.99 69.17
N SER A 309 21.96 -21.16 69.12
CA SER A 309 22.81 -20.57 68.09
C SER A 309 22.45 -21.07 66.68
N THR A 310 22.11 -22.36 66.54
CA THR A 310 21.66 -22.91 65.25
C THR A 310 20.33 -22.30 64.82
N PHE A 311 19.38 -22.11 65.74
CA PHE A 311 18.11 -21.44 65.44
C PHE A 311 18.28 -19.97 65.09
N GLU A 312 19.17 -19.25 65.78
CA GLU A 312 19.50 -17.85 65.47
C GLU A 312 20.07 -17.70 64.05
N ASN A 313 20.98 -18.61 63.65
CA ASN A 313 21.52 -18.65 62.30
C ASN A 313 20.43 -18.93 61.25
N ILE A 314 19.51 -19.87 61.52
CA ILE A 314 18.40 -20.19 60.61
C ILE A 314 17.47 -18.98 60.46
N VAL A 315 17.09 -18.31 61.55
CA VAL A 315 16.24 -17.12 61.53
C VAL A 315 16.91 -15.98 60.76
N CYS A 316 18.23 -15.77 60.94
CA CYS A 316 18.99 -14.76 60.21
C CYS A 316 18.98 -15.02 58.69
N VAL A 317 19.23 -16.27 58.27
CA VAL A 317 19.21 -16.65 56.84
C VAL A 317 17.81 -16.49 56.25
N LEU A 318 16.76 -16.93 56.98
CA LEU A 318 15.38 -16.79 56.54
C LEU A 318 14.95 -15.33 56.43
N ASN A 319 15.37 -14.46 57.34
CA ASN A 319 15.05 -13.03 57.28
C ASN A 319 15.71 -12.37 56.07
N ARG A 320 16.98 -12.71 55.81
CA ARG A 320 17.73 -12.22 54.65
C ARG A 320 17.12 -12.70 53.32
N GLU A 321 16.62 -13.94 53.27
CA GLU A 321 15.91 -14.46 52.09
C GLU A 321 14.52 -13.82 51.93
N MET A 322 13.80 -13.54 53.03
CA MET A 322 12.53 -12.80 52.99
C MET A 322 12.72 -11.38 52.44
N GLU A 323 13.75 -10.66 52.90
CA GLU A 323 14.08 -9.31 52.39
C GLU A 323 14.46 -9.33 50.89
N ARG A 324 15.24 -10.33 50.47
CA ARG A 324 15.56 -10.55 49.04
C ARG A 324 14.32 -10.86 48.21
N SER A 325 13.41 -11.68 48.74
CA SER A 325 12.15 -12.01 48.07
C SER A 325 11.20 -10.80 48.01
N ALA A 326 11.17 -9.95 49.04
CA ALA A 326 10.36 -8.74 49.06
C ALA A 326 10.84 -7.72 48.01
N THR A 327 12.15 -7.46 47.96
CA THR A 327 12.74 -6.52 46.99
C THR A 327 12.56 -6.97 45.54
N THR A 328 12.70 -8.28 45.27
CA THR A 328 12.44 -8.85 43.94
C THR A 328 10.96 -8.79 43.56
N MET A 329 10.04 -9.06 44.49
CA MET A 329 8.59 -8.92 44.28
C MET A 329 8.20 -7.47 43.97
N GLU A 330 8.77 -6.48 44.67
CA GLU A 330 8.51 -5.07 44.36
C GLU A 330 9.02 -4.65 42.98
N ALA A 331 10.19 -5.14 42.56
CA ALA A 331 10.72 -4.91 41.23
C ALA A 331 9.78 -5.51 40.16
N TYR A 332 9.27 -6.72 40.40
CA TYR A 332 8.30 -7.37 39.51
C TYR A 332 6.98 -6.59 39.43
N ASN A 333 6.47 -6.11 40.56
CA ASN A 333 5.24 -5.30 40.62
C ASN A 333 5.41 -3.93 39.93
N ARG A 334 6.59 -3.31 40.04
CA ARG A 334 6.93 -2.10 39.26
C ARG A 334 6.95 -2.40 37.76
N GLN A 335 7.59 -3.49 37.36
CA GLN A 335 7.66 -3.91 35.95
C GLN A 335 6.27 -4.24 35.38
N HIS A 336 5.46 -4.99 36.11
CA HIS A 336 4.09 -5.35 35.70
C HIS A 336 3.23 -4.12 35.45
N ARG A 337 3.32 -3.08 36.31
CA ARG A 337 2.60 -1.81 36.10
C ARG A 337 3.04 -1.12 34.80
N LEU A 338 4.34 -1.03 34.55
CA LEU A 338 4.86 -0.44 33.31
C LEU A 338 4.42 -1.21 32.06
N ASP A 339 4.37 -2.55 32.14
CA ASP A 339 3.93 -3.37 31.03
C ASP A 339 2.42 -3.29 30.81
N GLN A 340 1.63 -3.14 31.87
CA GLN A 340 0.19 -2.88 31.79
C GLN A 340 -0.10 -1.53 31.11
N ASP A 341 0.62 -0.47 31.46
CA ASP A 341 0.50 0.85 30.81
C ASP A 341 0.89 0.77 29.33
N LYS A 342 1.96 0.05 28.99
CA LYS A 342 2.35 -0.18 27.59
C LYS A 342 1.26 -0.91 26.82
N ILE A 343 0.68 -1.97 27.41
CA ILE A 343 -0.40 -2.75 26.78
C ILE A 343 -1.60 -1.84 26.49
N GLU A 344 -1.96 -0.95 27.40
CA GLU A 344 -3.06 -0.01 27.17
C GLU A 344 -2.76 0.97 26.02
N ILE A 345 -1.55 1.56 25.99
CA ILE A 345 -1.11 2.43 24.90
C ILE A 345 -1.12 1.69 23.56
N LEU A 346 -0.63 0.46 23.53
CA LEU A 346 -0.62 -0.40 22.35
C LEU A 346 -2.05 -0.72 21.89
N ASN A 347 -2.95 -1.09 22.80
CA ASN A 347 -4.36 -1.34 22.49
C ASN A 347 -5.05 -0.10 21.90
N ASN A 348 -4.78 1.08 22.44
CA ASN A 348 -5.31 2.33 21.90
C ASN A 348 -4.77 2.61 20.49
N LYS A 349 -3.48 2.35 20.23
CA LYS A 349 -2.88 2.45 18.89
C LYS A 349 -3.49 1.46 17.91
N VAL A 350 -3.72 0.20 18.33
CA VAL A 350 -4.37 -0.82 17.48
C VAL A 350 -5.76 -0.35 17.06
N ARG A 351 -6.59 0.10 18.02
CA ARG A 351 -7.93 0.64 17.71
C ARG A 351 -7.89 1.84 16.77
N GLN A 352 -6.89 2.71 16.88
CA GLN A 352 -6.71 3.84 15.97
C GLN A 352 -6.32 3.38 14.56
N LEU A 353 -5.44 2.39 14.45
CA LEU A 353 -5.03 1.81 13.18
C LEU A 353 -6.21 1.11 12.50
N GLU A 354 -7.01 0.33 13.23
CA GLU A 354 -8.21 -0.33 12.70
C GLU A 354 -9.21 0.67 12.10
N ARG A 355 -9.48 1.79 12.78
CA ARG A 355 -10.33 2.87 12.23
C ARG A 355 -9.74 3.47 10.96
N THR A 356 -8.42 3.68 10.95
CA THR A 356 -7.73 4.25 9.78
C THR A 356 -7.79 3.30 8.59
N VAL A 357 -7.59 2.00 8.82
CA VAL A 357 -7.73 0.96 7.79
C VAL A 357 -9.15 0.95 7.22
N GLY A 358 -10.18 0.97 8.07
CA GLY A 358 -11.57 1.02 7.61
C GLY A 358 -11.89 2.24 6.74
N LEU A 359 -11.35 3.42 7.05
CA LEU A 359 -11.49 4.62 6.21
C LEU A 359 -10.75 4.49 4.87
N ARG A 360 -9.59 3.82 4.86
CA ARG A 360 -8.83 3.56 3.64
C ARG A 360 -9.53 2.55 2.74
N ASP A 361 -10.15 1.51 3.31
CA ASP A 361 -10.92 0.51 2.55
C ASP A 361 -12.10 1.17 1.82
N LEU A 362 -12.83 2.07 2.49
CA LEU A 362 -13.90 2.86 1.86
C LEU A 362 -13.37 3.71 0.70
N SER A 363 -12.20 4.33 0.88
CA SER A 363 -11.54 5.14 -0.16
C SER A 363 -11.11 4.28 -1.36
N ILE A 364 -10.65 3.05 -1.11
CA ILE A 364 -10.28 2.09 -2.15
C ILE A 364 -11.50 1.71 -2.97
N VAL A 365 -12.63 1.36 -2.34
CA VAL A 365 -13.87 1.01 -3.03
C VAL A 365 -14.37 2.17 -3.91
N GLU A 366 -14.31 3.41 -3.41
CA GLU A 366 -14.66 4.59 -4.20
C GLU A 366 -13.71 4.80 -5.39
N MET A 367 -12.41 4.60 -5.18
CA MET A 367 -11.40 4.76 -6.23
C MET A 367 -11.51 3.66 -7.29
N GLU A 368 -11.80 2.42 -6.90
CA GLU A 368 -12.09 1.33 -7.83
C GLU A 368 -13.34 1.62 -8.68
N ALA A 369 -14.38 2.21 -8.09
CA ALA A 369 -15.56 2.64 -8.85
C ALA A 369 -15.20 3.71 -9.89
N LYS A 370 -14.44 4.75 -9.48
CA LYS A 370 -13.93 5.78 -10.41
C LYS A 370 -13.04 5.21 -11.51
N MET A 371 -12.20 4.22 -11.19
CA MET A 371 -11.33 3.54 -12.16
C MET A 371 -12.15 2.74 -13.17
N ARG A 372 -13.21 2.04 -12.74
CA ARG A 372 -14.13 1.36 -13.65
C ARG A 372 -14.80 2.34 -14.60
N ASP A 373 -15.31 3.46 -14.09
CA ASP A 373 -15.93 4.50 -14.92
C ASP A 373 -14.95 5.10 -15.93
N MET A 374 -13.71 5.39 -15.50
CA MET A 374 -12.65 5.89 -16.39
C MET A 374 -12.27 4.87 -17.47
N SER A 375 -12.20 3.58 -17.11
CA SER A 375 -11.83 2.52 -18.06
C SER A 375 -12.89 2.30 -19.16
N ALA A 376 -14.15 2.65 -18.88
CA ALA A 376 -15.25 2.52 -19.81
C ALA A 376 -15.49 3.80 -20.65
N ALA A 377 -14.85 4.92 -20.32
CA ALA A 377 -15.05 6.18 -21.00
C ALA A 377 -14.45 6.18 -22.41
N THR A 378 -15.24 6.61 -23.40
CA THR A 378 -14.80 6.82 -24.79
C THR A 378 -14.84 8.31 -25.15
N TYR A 379 -14.10 8.71 -26.18
CA TYR A 379 -13.87 10.11 -26.54
C TYR A 379 -13.99 10.37 -28.05
N ASP A 380 -14.86 9.63 -28.71
CA ASP A 380 -15.09 9.66 -30.15
C ASP A 380 -16.58 9.69 -30.50
N GLY A 381 -17.44 9.94 -29.52
CA GLY A 381 -18.90 9.92 -29.68
C GLY A 381 -19.49 8.51 -29.86
N VAL A 382 -18.69 7.45 -29.83
CA VAL A 382 -19.15 6.06 -29.94
C VAL A 382 -18.98 5.36 -28.60
N PHE A 383 -20.06 4.74 -28.11
CA PHE A 383 -20.04 4.05 -26.83
C PHE A 383 -20.74 2.70 -26.92
N VAL A 384 -20.12 1.67 -26.36
CA VAL A 384 -20.67 0.31 -26.30
C VAL A 384 -20.76 -0.11 -24.84
N TRP A 385 -21.99 -0.27 -24.37
CA TRP A 385 -22.30 -0.68 -23.01
C TRP A 385 -22.64 -2.16 -22.95
N LYS A 386 -21.77 -2.92 -22.29
CA LYS A 386 -22.02 -4.32 -21.94
C LYS A 386 -22.82 -4.41 -20.64
N ILE A 387 -23.97 -5.08 -20.67
CA ILE A 387 -24.79 -5.36 -19.49
C ILE A 387 -24.81 -6.87 -19.28
N SER A 388 -23.94 -7.35 -18.39
CA SER A 388 -23.95 -8.74 -17.88
C SER A 388 -25.01 -8.95 -16.80
N ASP A 389 -25.25 -10.20 -16.40
CA ASP A 389 -26.24 -10.60 -15.37
C ASP A 389 -27.65 -10.09 -15.70
N PHE A 390 -28.01 -10.12 -16.98
CA PHE A 390 -29.21 -9.50 -17.52
C PHE A 390 -30.48 -10.04 -16.85
N SER A 391 -30.56 -11.36 -16.67
CA SER A 391 -31.72 -12.02 -16.07
C SER A 391 -31.98 -11.52 -14.65
N LYS A 392 -30.93 -11.41 -13.83
CA LYS A 392 -31.01 -10.90 -12.46
C LYS A 392 -31.43 -9.43 -12.45
N LYS A 393 -30.76 -8.59 -13.23
CA LYS A 393 -31.06 -7.14 -13.31
C LYS A 393 -32.46 -6.88 -13.83
N ARG A 394 -32.95 -7.68 -14.77
CA ARG A 394 -34.34 -7.60 -15.25
C ARG A 394 -35.33 -8.00 -14.17
N GLN A 395 -35.06 -9.07 -13.41
CA GLN A 395 -35.90 -9.46 -12.28
C GLN A 395 -35.95 -8.37 -11.20
N ASP A 396 -34.83 -7.72 -10.90
CA ASP A 396 -34.76 -6.60 -9.97
C ASP A 396 -35.57 -5.38 -10.46
N ALA A 397 -35.57 -5.11 -11.78
CA ALA A 397 -36.38 -4.06 -12.39
C ALA A 397 -37.88 -4.38 -12.37
N VAL A 398 -38.25 -5.64 -12.63
CA VAL A 398 -39.64 -6.12 -12.54
C VAL A 398 -40.16 -6.04 -11.10
N ALA A 399 -39.33 -6.43 -10.13
CA ALA A 399 -39.65 -6.34 -8.71
C ALA A 399 -39.64 -4.90 -8.16
N GLY A 400 -39.24 -3.90 -8.97
CA GLY A 400 -39.16 -2.50 -8.56
C GLY A 400 -37.99 -2.16 -7.62
N ARG A 401 -37.08 -3.11 -7.35
CA ARG A 401 -35.88 -2.87 -6.51
C ARG A 401 -34.88 -1.94 -7.18
N ALA A 402 -34.66 -2.14 -8.48
CA ALA A 402 -33.74 -1.35 -9.29
C ALA A 402 -34.37 -1.06 -10.66
N PRO A 403 -35.30 -0.09 -10.75
CA PRO A 403 -36.10 0.13 -11.96
C PRO A 403 -35.28 0.66 -13.16
N ALA A 404 -34.18 1.38 -12.90
CA ALA A 404 -33.33 1.97 -13.92
C ALA A 404 -31.84 1.77 -13.62
N MET A 405 -31.02 1.76 -14.67
CA MET A 405 -29.56 1.74 -14.57
C MET A 405 -28.95 2.85 -15.43
N PHE A 406 -27.82 3.38 -14.99
CA PHE A 406 -27.01 4.32 -15.74
C PHE A 406 -25.77 3.63 -16.30
N SER A 407 -25.39 3.97 -17.52
CA SER A 407 -24.11 3.56 -18.07
C SER A 407 -22.97 4.41 -17.51
N PRO A 408 -21.72 3.93 -17.62
CA PRO A 408 -20.56 4.80 -17.55
C PRO A 408 -20.67 6.01 -18.51
N ALA A 409 -19.96 7.08 -18.16
CA ALA A 409 -19.95 8.29 -18.96
C ALA A 409 -19.03 8.13 -20.20
N PHE A 410 -19.43 8.75 -21.30
CA PHE A 410 -18.65 8.85 -22.53
C PHE A 410 -18.74 10.26 -23.12
N TYR A 411 -17.87 10.56 -24.07
CA TYR A 411 -17.65 11.92 -24.55
C TYR A 411 -17.64 12.00 -26.08
N THR A 412 -18.02 13.15 -26.62
CA THR A 412 -17.89 13.42 -28.07
C THR A 412 -16.44 13.55 -28.50
N ASN A 413 -15.60 14.19 -27.67
CA ASN A 413 -14.15 14.26 -27.81
C ASN A 413 -13.49 14.44 -26.42
N LYS A 414 -12.15 14.50 -26.34
CA LYS A 414 -11.40 14.63 -25.08
C LYS A 414 -11.85 15.79 -24.18
N TYR A 415 -12.36 16.87 -24.75
CA TYR A 415 -12.85 18.07 -24.05
C TYR A 415 -14.29 18.40 -24.45
N GLY A 416 -15.03 17.39 -24.93
CA GLY A 416 -16.37 17.52 -25.50
C GLY A 416 -17.47 17.35 -24.47
N TYR A 417 -18.70 17.17 -24.96
CA TYR A 417 -19.87 16.95 -24.11
C TYR A 417 -19.71 15.65 -23.33
N LYS A 418 -20.05 15.67 -22.03
CA LYS A 418 -20.13 14.46 -21.19
C LYS A 418 -21.55 13.91 -21.27
N MET A 419 -21.67 12.60 -21.52
CA MET A 419 -22.96 11.96 -21.75
C MET A 419 -23.00 10.59 -21.08
N CYS A 420 -24.18 10.09 -20.78
CA CYS A 420 -24.40 8.69 -20.42
C CYS A 420 -25.75 8.20 -20.94
N LEU A 421 -25.99 6.91 -20.82
CA LEU A 421 -27.26 6.28 -21.14
C LEU A 421 -27.99 5.90 -19.86
N ARG A 422 -29.32 5.93 -19.92
CA ARG A 422 -30.21 5.42 -18.87
C ARG A 422 -31.15 4.40 -19.46
N ILE A 423 -31.18 3.20 -18.89
CA ILE A 423 -32.01 2.08 -19.37
C ILE A 423 -32.97 1.61 -18.30
N TYR A 424 -34.19 1.25 -18.72
CA TYR A 424 -35.19 0.59 -17.89
C TYR A 424 -35.49 -0.77 -18.52
N LEU A 425 -35.00 -1.83 -17.86
CA LEU A 425 -35.14 -3.20 -18.37
C LEU A 425 -36.60 -3.71 -18.34
N ASN A 426 -37.46 -3.05 -17.58
CA ASN A 426 -38.89 -3.33 -17.51
C ASN A 426 -39.75 -2.10 -17.91
N GLY A 427 -39.16 -1.19 -18.70
CA GLY A 427 -39.84 -0.05 -19.28
C GLY A 427 -40.13 1.12 -18.33
N ASP A 428 -40.34 2.29 -18.93
CA ASP A 428 -40.69 3.54 -18.27
C ASP A 428 -41.77 4.29 -19.07
N GLY A 429 -42.55 5.13 -18.38
CA GLY A 429 -43.62 5.91 -19.01
C GLY A 429 -44.61 5.06 -19.81
N THR A 430 -44.78 5.39 -21.09
CA THR A 430 -45.69 4.68 -22.02
C THR A 430 -45.24 3.25 -22.33
N GLY A 431 -43.96 2.90 -22.13
CA GLY A 431 -43.40 1.57 -22.35
C GLY A 431 -43.33 0.69 -21.12
N ARG A 432 -43.82 1.16 -19.98
CA ARG A 432 -43.72 0.44 -18.70
C ARG A 432 -44.33 -0.96 -18.77
N GLY A 433 -43.54 -1.97 -18.40
CA GLY A 433 -43.92 -3.39 -18.38
C GLY A 433 -44.09 -4.05 -19.74
N THR A 434 -43.92 -3.32 -20.85
CA THR A 434 -44.14 -3.85 -22.21
C THR A 434 -42.91 -3.75 -23.10
N HIS A 435 -42.11 -2.70 -22.92
CA HIS A 435 -40.90 -2.42 -23.68
C HIS A 435 -39.72 -2.22 -22.75
N LEU A 436 -38.52 -2.49 -23.26
CA LEU A 436 -37.29 -1.93 -22.73
C LEU A 436 -37.24 -0.47 -23.19
N SER A 437 -37.01 0.44 -22.23
CA SER A 437 -36.89 1.88 -22.51
C SER A 437 -35.43 2.31 -22.40
N LEU A 438 -34.97 3.13 -23.34
CA LEU A 438 -33.59 3.60 -23.41
C LEU A 438 -33.54 5.10 -23.65
N PHE A 439 -32.79 5.80 -22.80
CA PHE A 439 -32.69 7.24 -22.81
C PHE A 439 -31.23 7.70 -22.87
N PHE A 440 -31.03 8.85 -23.49
CA PHE A 440 -29.78 9.57 -23.54
C PHE A 440 -29.79 10.70 -22.51
N VAL A 441 -28.65 10.93 -21.88
CA VAL A 441 -28.49 11.93 -20.81
C VAL A 441 -27.29 12.81 -21.11
N VAL A 442 -27.52 14.11 -21.15
CA VAL A 442 -26.45 15.11 -21.13
C VAL A 442 -26.03 15.33 -19.67
N MET A 443 -24.74 15.16 -19.39
CA MET A 443 -24.16 15.32 -18.06
C MET A 443 -23.31 16.59 -17.99
N ARG A 444 -23.15 17.13 -16.79
CA ARG A 444 -22.23 18.24 -16.54
C ARG A 444 -20.78 17.79 -16.76
N GLY A 445 -20.12 18.38 -17.75
CA GLY A 445 -18.73 18.18 -18.09
C GLY A 445 -17.82 19.29 -17.56
N HIS A 446 -16.52 19.01 -17.45
CA HIS A 446 -15.52 19.99 -17.02
C HIS A 446 -15.30 21.09 -18.06
N SER A 447 -15.60 20.81 -19.32
CA SER A 447 -15.34 21.70 -20.47
C SER A 447 -16.61 22.39 -20.99
N ASP A 448 -17.76 22.25 -20.31
CA ASP A 448 -19.07 22.75 -20.77
C ASP A 448 -19.09 24.26 -21.06
N ALA A 449 -18.24 25.03 -20.37
CA ALA A 449 -18.09 26.47 -20.58
C ALA A 449 -17.51 26.83 -21.96
N LEU A 450 -16.85 25.88 -22.64
CA LEU A 450 -16.22 26.07 -23.95
C LEU A 450 -17.09 25.54 -25.09
N LEU A 451 -18.16 24.82 -24.78
CA LEU A 451 -19.00 24.14 -25.76
C LEU A 451 -20.19 25.00 -26.16
N LYS A 452 -20.72 24.75 -27.36
CA LYS A 452 -21.94 25.40 -27.86
C LYS A 452 -23.16 24.78 -27.17
N TRP A 453 -24.16 25.60 -26.86
CA TRP A 453 -25.41 25.14 -26.24
C TRP A 453 -26.61 25.78 -26.96
N PRO A 454 -27.76 25.09 -27.06
CA PRO A 454 -28.05 23.73 -26.55
C PRO A 454 -27.36 22.61 -27.35
N PHE A 455 -27.27 21.42 -26.76
CA PHE A 455 -26.74 20.22 -27.43
C PHE A 455 -27.63 19.85 -28.63
N ASN A 456 -27.05 19.76 -29.83
CA ASN A 456 -27.80 19.58 -31.08
C ASN A 456 -27.20 18.50 -32.00
N GLN A 457 -26.47 17.54 -31.44
CA GLN A 457 -25.91 16.43 -32.22
C GLN A 457 -26.92 15.30 -32.37
N LYS A 458 -27.01 14.70 -33.57
CA LYS A 458 -27.87 13.53 -33.79
C LYS A 458 -27.38 12.37 -32.92
N VAL A 459 -28.31 11.72 -32.20
CA VAL A 459 -28.02 10.57 -31.35
C VAL A 459 -28.66 9.33 -31.98
N THR A 460 -27.88 8.25 -32.08
CA THR A 460 -28.35 6.94 -32.52
C THR A 460 -28.11 5.93 -31.41
N LEU A 461 -29.15 5.20 -31.04
CA LEU A 461 -29.16 4.19 -30.00
C LEU A 461 -29.44 2.83 -30.63
N MET A 462 -28.73 1.79 -30.18
CA MET A 462 -28.83 0.46 -30.75
C MET A 462 -28.81 -0.60 -29.66
N LEU A 463 -29.64 -1.63 -29.81
CA LEU A 463 -29.46 -2.92 -29.15
C LEU A 463 -28.84 -3.88 -30.16
N LEU A 464 -27.64 -4.33 -29.86
CA LEU A 464 -26.87 -5.15 -30.80
C LEU A 464 -27.31 -6.61 -30.75
N ASP A 465 -27.75 -7.11 -31.90
CA ASP A 465 -27.79 -8.54 -32.19
C ASP A 465 -26.37 -9.13 -32.22
N GLN A 466 -26.11 -10.11 -31.37
CA GLN A 466 -24.81 -10.77 -31.21
C GLN A 466 -24.51 -11.82 -32.30
N ASN A 467 -25.45 -12.03 -33.24
CA ASN A 467 -25.21 -12.70 -34.52
C ASN A 467 -24.94 -11.72 -35.67
N ASN A 468 -24.96 -10.42 -35.39
CA ASN A 468 -24.72 -9.37 -36.37
C ASN A 468 -25.66 -9.44 -37.59
N ARG A 469 -26.93 -9.87 -37.41
CA ARG A 469 -27.94 -9.94 -38.47
C ARG A 469 -28.80 -8.69 -38.49
N GLU A 470 -29.54 -8.45 -37.40
CA GLU A 470 -30.50 -7.35 -37.33
C GLU A 470 -30.40 -6.64 -35.98
N HIS A 471 -29.76 -5.48 -35.96
CA HIS A 471 -29.72 -4.64 -34.78
C HIS A 471 -31.04 -3.87 -34.64
N ILE A 472 -31.51 -3.68 -33.41
CA ILE A 472 -32.61 -2.75 -33.13
C ILE A 472 -32.00 -1.36 -33.02
N ILE A 473 -32.45 -0.42 -33.84
CA ILE A 473 -31.86 0.91 -33.98
C ILE A 473 -32.97 1.95 -33.87
N ASP A 474 -32.72 2.99 -33.08
CA ASP A 474 -33.53 4.20 -33.06
C ASP A 474 -32.61 5.42 -33.06
N ALA A 475 -33.02 6.51 -33.69
CA ALA A 475 -32.23 7.71 -33.79
C ALA A 475 -33.09 8.96 -33.76
N PHE A 476 -32.63 9.97 -33.04
CA PHE A 476 -33.34 11.24 -32.92
C PHE A 476 -32.36 12.41 -33.01
N ARG A 477 -32.91 13.58 -33.37
CA ARG A 477 -32.23 14.86 -33.22
C ARG A 477 -32.76 15.54 -31.94
N PRO A 478 -31.89 16.05 -31.06
CA PRO A 478 -32.29 16.78 -29.87
C PRO A 478 -33.28 17.91 -30.16
N ASP A 479 -34.31 18.04 -29.34
CA ASP A 479 -35.19 19.21 -29.35
C ASP A 479 -34.52 20.36 -28.58
N ILE A 480 -34.08 21.38 -29.31
CA ILE A 480 -33.37 22.55 -28.75
C ILE A 480 -34.20 23.34 -27.73
N SER A 481 -35.53 23.17 -27.70
CA SER A 481 -36.41 23.81 -26.71
C SER A 481 -36.50 23.02 -25.40
N SER A 482 -36.13 21.73 -25.41
CA SER A 482 -36.19 20.86 -24.24
C SER A 482 -35.10 21.20 -23.23
N SER A 483 -35.46 21.12 -21.93
CA SER A 483 -34.52 21.24 -20.81
C SER A 483 -33.44 20.14 -20.82
N SER A 484 -33.71 18.99 -21.43
CA SER A 484 -32.81 17.83 -21.50
C SER A 484 -31.47 18.15 -22.19
N PHE A 485 -31.47 19.12 -23.11
CA PHE A 485 -30.33 19.44 -23.96
C PHE A 485 -29.74 20.83 -23.71
N GLN A 486 -30.28 21.56 -22.73
CA GLN A 486 -29.68 22.80 -22.27
C GLN A 486 -28.36 22.53 -21.53
N ARG A 487 -27.56 23.58 -21.32
CA ARG A 487 -26.35 23.47 -20.51
C ARG A 487 -26.68 22.94 -19.11
N PRO A 488 -26.05 21.84 -18.66
CA PRO A 488 -26.34 21.24 -17.36
C PRO A 488 -26.05 22.19 -16.20
N VAL A 489 -27.03 22.29 -15.30
CA VAL A 489 -26.90 23.00 -14.01
C VAL A 489 -26.60 22.00 -12.89
N SER A 490 -27.30 20.87 -12.89
CA SER A 490 -27.05 19.68 -12.06
C SER A 490 -26.07 18.70 -12.74
N ASP A 491 -25.68 17.63 -12.04
CA ASP A 491 -24.78 16.60 -12.58
C ASP A 491 -25.33 15.92 -13.85
N MET A 492 -26.64 15.77 -13.94
CA MET A 492 -27.37 15.20 -15.07
C MET A 492 -28.60 16.05 -15.38
N ASN A 493 -28.87 16.24 -16.67
CA ASN A 493 -30.16 16.75 -17.13
C ASN A 493 -31.23 15.64 -17.10
N ILE A 494 -32.47 16.03 -17.38
CA ILE A 494 -33.57 15.08 -17.60
C ILE A 494 -33.22 14.20 -18.80
N ALA A 495 -33.40 12.89 -18.65
CA ALA A 495 -33.13 11.92 -19.70
C ALA A 495 -34.16 12.04 -20.84
N SER A 496 -33.71 11.96 -22.08
CA SER A 496 -34.56 12.03 -23.27
C SER A 496 -34.18 10.93 -24.26
N GLY A 497 -35.16 10.30 -24.89
CA GLY A 497 -34.93 9.14 -25.75
C GLY A 497 -36.21 8.37 -26.03
N CYS A 498 -36.14 7.05 -25.97
CA CYS A 498 -37.11 6.15 -26.58
C CYS A 498 -37.79 5.27 -25.51
N PRO A 499 -38.98 5.65 -25.00
CA PRO A 499 -39.74 4.82 -24.07
C PRO A 499 -40.13 3.45 -24.65
N LEU A 500 -40.40 3.38 -25.95
CA LEU A 500 -40.80 2.16 -26.66
C LEU A 500 -39.66 1.58 -27.53
N PHE A 501 -38.44 1.49 -26.99
CA PHE A 501 -37.25 1.17 -27.78
C PHE A 501 -37.22 -0.29 -28.27
N CYS A 502 -37.48 -1.28 -27.41
CA CYS A 502 -37.53 -2.69 -27.80
C CYS A 502 -38.67 -3.41 -27.08
N PRO A 503 -39.63 -4.04 -27.78
CA PRO A 503 -40.64 -4.87 -27.13
C PRO A 503 -40.01 -5.99 -26.30
N LEU A 504 -40.48 -6.20 -25.07
CA LEU A 504 -39.95 -7.26 -24.20
C LEU A 504 -40.20 -8.67 -24.75
N SER A 505 -41.28 -8.85 -25.52
CA SER A 505 -41.59 -10.12 -26.19
C SER A 505 -40.49 -10.57 -27.18
N LYS A 506 -39.77 -9.63 -27.81
CA LYS A 506 -38.60 -9.93 -28.65
C LYS A 506 -37.40 -10.44 -27.84
N LEU A 507 -37.35 -10.15 -26.55
CA LEU A 507 -36.30 -10.58 -25.62
C LEU A 507 -36.68 -11.85 -24.84
N ASP A 508 -37.97 -12.15 -24.72
CA ASP A 508 -38.49 -13.35 -24.03
C ASP A 508 -38.47 -14.61 -24.90
N THR A 509 -38.57 -14.44 -26.22
CA THR A 509 -38.45 -15.53 -27.19
C THR A 509 -36.99 -15.88 -27.45
N LYS A 510 -36.71 -17.05 -28.05
CA LYS A 510 -35.35 -17.43 -28.44
C LYS A 510 -34.79 -16.37 -29.40
N ASN A 511 -33.87 -15.55 -28.90
CA ASN A 511 -33.33 -14.39 -29.60
C ASN A 511 -31.81 -14.44 -29.62
N SER A 512 -31.21 -13.53 -30.39
CA SER A 512 -29.76 -13.38 -30.52
C SER A 512 -29.23 -12.09 -29.89
N TYR A 513 -30.09 -11.33 -29.20
CA TYR A 513 -29.72 -10.14 -28.44
C TYR A 513 -29.15 -10.49 -27.08
N ILE A 514 -29.69 -11.52 -26.42
CA ILE A 514 -29.22 -12.06 -25.14
C ILE A 514 -28.41 -13.33 -25.41
N ARG A 515 -27.12 -13.30 -25.04
CA ARG A 515 -26.23 -14.46 -25.06
C ARG A 515 -25.35 -14.40 -23.81
N ASP A 516 -25.09 -15.54 -23.19
CA ASP A 516 -24.30 -15.65 -21.95
C ASP A 516 -24.78 -14.65 -20.87
N ASP A 517 -26.10 -14.57 -20.71
CA ASP A 517 -26.82 -13.64 -19.82
C ASP A 517 -26.37 -12.16 -19.96
N THR A 518 -26.01 -11.77 -21.18
CA THR A 518 -25.45 -10.46 -21.49
C THR A 518 -26.13 -9.83 -22.70
N ILE A 519 -26.32 -8.50 -22.67
CA ILE A 519 -26.73 -7.68 -23.82
C ILE A 519 -25.71 -6.56 -24.07
N PHE A 520 -25.74 -5.99 -25.28
CA PHE A 520 -24.90 -4.86 -25.67
C PHE A 520 -25.74 -3.71 -26.22
N ILE A 521 -25.64 -2.56 -25.58
CA ILE A 521 -26.23 -1.30 -26.06
C ILE A 521 -25.14 -0.46 -26.70
N LYS A 522 -25.38 0.06 -27.89
CA LYS A 522 -24.45 0.97 -28.56
C LYS A 522 -25.10 2.35 -28.73
N ALA A 523 -24.36 3.39 -28.41
CA ALA A 523 -24.72 4.76 -28.71
C ALA A 523 -23.70 5.37 -29.68
N ILE A 524 -24.19 6.14 -30.64
CA ILE A 524 -23.40 6.88 -31.60
C ILE A 524 -23.92 8.31 -31.63
N VAL A 525 -23.05 9.26 -31.30
CA VAL A 525 -23.33 10.69 -31.38
C VAL A 525 -22.62 11.23 -32.61
N ASP A 526 -23.38 11.85 -33.50
CA ASP A 526 -22.84 12.49 -34.70
C ASP A 526 -21.91 13.65 -34.30
N LEU A 527 -20.69 13.66 -34.83
CA LEU A 527 -19.68 14.67 -34.53
C LEU A 527 -19.67 15.82 -35.55
N THR A 528 -20.57 15.80 -36.53
CA THR A 528 -20.65 16.85 -37.55
C THR A 528 -20.85 18.23 -36.90
N GLY A 529 -19.92 19.15 -37.16
CA GLY A 529 -19.97 20.53 -36.66
C GLY A 529 -19.34 20.78 -35.28
N LEU A 530 -18.67 19.79 -34.69
CA LEU A 530 -17.92 19.89 -33.42
C LEU A 530 -16.41 20.06 -33.60
#